data_AF-A0A3B9QEX9-F1
#
_entry.id   AF-A0A3B9QEX9-F1
#
_cell.length_a   1.000
_cell.length_b   1.000
_cell.length_c   1.000
_cell.angle_alpha   90.00
_cell.angle_beta   90.00
_cell.angle_gamma   90.00
#
_symmetry.space_group_name_H-M   'P 1'
#
loop_
_entity.id
_entity.type
_entity.pdbx_description
1 polymer ?
#
loop_
_entity_poly.entity_id
_entity_poly.type
_entity_poly.pdbx_seq_one_letter_code
_entity_poly.pdbx_strand_id
1 'polypeptide(L)'
;MKFGVMFANTGPFVEPEAAVELAQAAEAAGCESIWTVEHVVVPAGYESQYPYAKDGKMPGGSEDFDIPDPLIWLAYIAAATDKIRLATGVMIMPQR
;
A
#
# COMPACT_ATOMS: atom_id res chain seq x y z
N MET A 1 -7.44 18.58 -11.84
CA MET A 1 -7.77 17.44 -10.96
C MET A 1 -6.48 16.65 -10.73
N LYS A 2 -6.26 16.10 -9.54
CA LYS A 2 -5.06 15.30 -9.20
C LYS A 2 -5.50 13.86 -8.95
N PHE A 3 -4.73 12.90 -9.42
CA PHE A 3 -5.01 11.46 -9.30
C PHE A 3 -3.89 10.77 -8.54
N GLY A 4 -4.21 9.79 -7.71
CA GLY A 4 -3.24 8.99 -6.99
C GLY A 4 -3.51 7.50 -7.12
N VAL A 5 -2.47 6.69 -6.91
CA VAL A 5 -2.52 5.23 -6.91
C VAL A 5 -2.55 4.74 -5.46
N MET A 6 -3.56 3.94 -5.11
CA MET A 6 -3.77 3.39 -3.76
C MET A 6 -3.40 1.91 -3.71
N PHE A 7 -3.13 1.38 -2.51
CA PHE A 7 -2.77 -0.03 -2.26
C PHE A 7 -1.47 -0.47 -2.95
N ALA A 8 -0.52 0.46 -3.08
CA ALA A 8 0.66 0.27 -3.91
C ALA A 8 1.67 -0.75 -3.38
N ASN A 9 1.61 -1.14 -2.11
CA ASN A 9 2.50 -2.13 -1.48
C ASN A 9 1.81 -3.48 -1.21
N THR A 10 0.84 -3.87 -2.05
CA THR A 10 0.12 -5.15 -1.86
C THR A 10 0.11 -5.96 -3.15
N GLY A 11 -0.22 -7.25 -3.06
CA GLY A 11 -0.28 -8.13 -4.21
C GLY A 11 1.09 -8.24 -4.90
N PRO A 12 1.21 -8.09 -6.23
CA PRO A 12 2.49 -8.20 -6.93
C PRO A 12 3.54 -7.18 -6.49
N PHE A 13 3.11 -6.04 -5.96
CA PHE A 13 3.97 -4.91 -5.62
C PHE A 13 4.65 -5.05 -4.26
N VAL A 14 4.52 -6.21 -3.62
CA VAL A 14 5.38 -6.62 -2.50
C VAL A 14 6.79 -6.94 -2.99
N GLU A 15 6.93 -7.32 -4.26
CA GLU A 15 8.21 -7.57 -4.89
C GLU A 15 8.89 -6.25 -5.29
N PRO A 16 10.20 -6.08 -4.99
CA PRO A 16 10.90 -4.81 -5.20
C PRO A 16 10.86 -4.31 -6.64
N GLU A 17 11.10 -5.17 -7.62
CA GLU A 17 11.13 -4.79 -9.04
C GLU A 17 9.75 -4.31 -9.51
N ALA A 18 8.68 -5.04 -9.13
CA ALA A 18 7.32 -4.66 -9.46
C ALA A 18 6.89 -3.34 -8.79
N ALA A 19 7.37 -3.08 -7.56
CA ALA A 19 7.13 -1.82 -6.86
C ALA A 19 7.75 -0.63 -7.62
N VAL A 20 8.99 -0.78 -8.12
CA VAL A 20 9.65 0.25 -8.93
C VAL A 20 8.93 0.46 -10.25
N GLU A 21 8.56 -0.62 -10.94
CA GLU A 21 7.81 -0.53 -12.21
C GLU A 21 6.47 0.20 -12.03
N LEU A 22 5.72 -0.11 -10.96
CA LEU A 22 4.48 0.61 -10.62
C LEU A 22 4.75 2.09 -10.38
N ALA A 23 5.78 2.41 -9.59
CA ALA A 23 6.08 3.78 -9.19
C ALA A 23 6.47 4.66 -10.39
N GLN A 24 7.33 4.15 -11.25
CA GLN A 24 7.76 4.84 -12.47
C GLN A 24 6.63 4.95 -13.49
N ALA A 25 5.80 3.91 -13.65
CA ALA A 25 4.65 3.95 -14.55
C ALA A 25 3.62 4.99 -14.10
N ALA A 26 3.33 5.05 -12.79
CA ALA A 26 2.41 6.05 -12.23
C ALA A 26 2.95 7.48 -12.41
N GLU A 27 4.24 7.70 -12.17
CA GLU A 27 4.87 9.00 -12.38
C GLU A 27 4.84 9.41 -13.86
N ALA A 28 5.19 8.50 -14.78
CA ALA A 28 5.16 8.74 -16.22
C ALA A 28 3.74 9.01 -16.75
N ALA A 29 2.73 8.37 -16.15
CA ALA A 29 1.31 8.62 -16.45
C ALA A 29 0.78 9.95 -15.89
N GLY A 30 1.58 10.67 -15.09
CA GLY A 30 1.20 11.95 -14.50
C GLY A 30 0.35 11.83 -13.24
N CYS A 31 0.39 10.67 -12.55
CA CYS A 31 -0.19 10.55 -11.22
C CYS A 31 0.54 11.49 -10.25
N GLU A 32 -0.22 12.11 -9.36
CA GLU A 32 0.31 13.07 -8.38
C GLU A 32 0.90 12.38 -7.16
N SER A 33 0.37 11.20 -6.79
CA SER A 33 0.77 10.51 -5.57
C SER A 33 0.62 8.99 -5.63
N ILE A 34 1.43 8.30 -4.83
CA ILE A 34 1.33 6.88 -4.51
C ILE A 34 1.10 6.69 -3.01
N TRP A 35 0.22 5.76 -2.68
CA TRP A 35 -0.24 5.51 -1.32
C TRP A 35 -0.07 4.05 -0.91
N THR A 36 0.66 3.85 0.17
CA THR A 36 0.79 2.55 0.83
C THR A 36 -0.26 2.34 1.92
N VAL A 37 -0.57 1.09 2.19
CA VAL A 37 -1.40 0.66 3.32
C VAL A 37 -0.54 -0.01 4.39
N GLU A 38 -1.09 -0.18 5.58
CA GLU A 38 -0.36 -0.68 6.74
C GLU A 38 -1.18 -1.69 7.52
N HIS A 39 -0.62 -2.87 7.72
CA HIS A 39 -0.96 -3.80 8.79
C HIS A 39 0.28 -4.64 9.11
N VAL A 40 0.90 -4.43 10.28
CA VAL A 40 2.05 -5.25 10.71
C VAL A 40 1.65 -6.70 10.95
N VAL A 41 0.42 -6.91 11.43
CA VAL A 41 -0.19 -8.21 11.64
C VAL A 41 -1.68 -8.15 11.30
N VAL A 42 -2.20 -9.24 10.75
CA VAL A 42 -3.64 -9.49 10.60
C VAL A 42 -4.00 -10.65 11.52
N PRO A 43 -4.83 -10.45 12.56
CA PRO A 43 -5.17 -11.53 13.48
C PRO A 43 -5.97 -12.61 12.77
N ALA A 44 -5.50 -13.86 12.82
CA ALA A 44 -6.24 -14.99 12.27
C ALA A 44 -7.60 -15.17 12.98
N GLY A 45 -8.66 -15.36 12.20
CA GLY A 45 -10.02 -15.60 12.69
C GLY A 45 -10.67 -14.40 13.36
N TYR A 46 -10.24 -13.17 13.06
CA TYR A 46 -10.85 -11.98 13.67
C TYR A 46 -12.36 -11.90 13.41
N GLU A 47 -13.13 -11.54 14.45
CA GLU A 47 -14.60 -11.46 14.39
C GLU A 47 -15.11 -10.03 14.12
N SER A 48 -14.25 -9.02 14.30
CA SER A 48 -14.58 -7.61 14.04
C SER A 48 -14.99 -7.40 12.59
N GLN A 49 -16.06 -6.64 12.35
CA GLN A 49 -16.58 -6.41 11.01
C GLN A 49 -15.88 -5.23 10.33
N TYR A 50 -15.27 -5.47 9.18
CA TYR A 50 -14.73 -4.41 8.33
C TYR A 50 -15.89 -3.63 7.66
N PRO A 51 -16.05 -2.33 7.95
CA PRO A 51 -17.28 -1.60 7.62
C PRO A 51 -17.45 -1.33 6.12
N TYR A 52 -16.41 -1.54 5.32
CA TYR A 52 -16.39 -1.20 3.88
C TYR A 52 -16.52 -2.42 2.96
N ALA A 53 -16.67 -3.63 3.50
CA ALA A 53 -16.88 -4.86 2.73
C ALA A 53 -18.15 -5.60 3.15
N LYS A 54 -18.85 -6.22 2.19
CA LYS A 54 -20.13 -6.91 2.44
C LYS A 54 -20.00 -8.16 3.31
N ASP A 55 -18.88 -8.85 3.20
CA ASP A 55 -18.54 -10.03 4.01
C ASP A 55 -17.92 -9.65 5.36
N GLY A 56 -17.76 -8.35 5.63
CA GLY A 56 -17.12 -7.85 6.84
C GLY A 56 -15.63 -8.15 6.91
N LYS A 57 -15.00 -8.56 5.81
CA LYS A 57 -13.57 -8.92 5.77
C LYS A 57 -12.71 -7.88 5.06
N MET A 58 -11.44 -7.83 5.44
CA MET A 58 -10.47 -6.91 4.89
C MET A 58 -10.18 -7.30 3.44
N PRO A 59 -9.97 -6.34 2.52
CA PRO A 59 -9.52 -6.64 1.17
C PRO A 59 -8.20 -7.43 1.21
N GLY A 60 -8.11 -8.47 0.38
CA GLY A 60 -6.95 -9.38 0.36
C GLY A 60 -7.35 -10.84 0.17
N GLY A 61 -8.58 -11.21 0.56
CA GLY A 61 -9.13 -12.56 0.35
C GLY A 61 -8.55 -13.65 1.25
N SER A 62 -7.42 -13.39 1.91
CA SER A 62 -6.84 -14.20 2.98
C SER A 62 -6.52 -13.30 4.19
N GLU A 63 -6.22 -13.91 5.34
CA GLU A 63 -5.67 -13.23 6.52
C GLU A 63 -4.13 -13.40 6.59
N ASP A 64 -3.56 -14.08 5.59
CA ASP A 64 -2.13 -14.37 5.45
C ASP A 64 -1.70 -13.87 4.06
N PHE A 65 -1.21 -12.63 4.02
CA PHE A 65 -0.67 -12.01 2.82
C PHE A 65 0.33 -10.93 3.19
N ASP A 66 1.29 -10.73 2.30
CA ASP A 66 2.40 -9.82 2.54
C ASP A 66 1.95 -8.36 2.41
N ILE A 67 2.26 -7.57 3.45
CA ILE A 67 2.17 -6.12 3.45
C ILE A 67 3.51 -5.60 3.98
N PRO A 68 4.44 -5.20 3.10
CA PRO A 68 5.69 -4.60 3.51
C PRO A 68 5.45 -3.34 4.34
N ASP A 69 6.38 -3.07 5.26
CA ASP A 69 6.33 -1.84 6.04
C ASP A 69 6.20 -0.62 5.10
N PRO A 70 5.17 0.22 5.29
CA PRO A 70 4.88 1.31 4.36
C PRO A 70 6.01 2.33 4.28
N LEU A 71 6.76 2.57 5.37
CA LEU A 71 7.85 3.54 5.34
C LEU A 71 9.07 2.99 4.61
N ILE A 72 9.39 1.71 4.82
CA ILE A 72 10.47 1.04 4.08
C ILE A 72 10.13 0.96 2.59
N TRP A 73 8.90 0.56 2.25
CA TRP A 73 8.45 0.48 0.87
C TRP A 73 8.47 1.85 0.17
N LEU A 74 7.96 2.90 0.84
CA LEU A 74 7.99 4.26 0.30
C LEU A 74 9.44 4.77 0.15
N ALA A 75 10.32 4.51 1.12
CA ALA A 75 11.72 4.88 1.03
C ALA A 75 12.43 4.18 -0.14
N TYR A 76 12.08 2.92 -0.40
CA TYR A 76 12.61 2.15 -1.52
C TYR A 76 12.20 2.77 -2.87
N ILE A 77 10.91 3.02 -3.10
CA ILE A 77 10.45 3.61 -4.37
C ILE A 77 10.88 5.09 -4.51
N ALA A 78 11.07 5.81 -3.40
CA ALA A 78 11.58 7.18 -3.42
C ALA A 78 12.94 7.29 -4.13
N ALA A 79 13.77 6.25 -4.03
CA ALA A 79 15.07 6.20 -4.70
C ALA A 79 14.96 5.98 -6.22
N ALA A 80 13.79 5.59 -6.72
CA ALA A 80 13.55 5.23 -8.12
C ALA A 80 12.58 6.17 -8.86
N THR A 81 12.13 7.26 -8.21
CA THR A 81 11.21 8.26 -8.75
C THR A 81 11.67 9.68 -8.41
N ASP A 82 11.29 10.68 -9.21
CA ASP A 82 11.81 12.04 -9.06
C ASP A 82 10.80 13.07 -8.51
N LYS A 83 9.49 12.85 -8.73
CA LYS A 83 8.46 13.91 -8.57
C LYS A 83 7.18 13.45 -7.89
N ILE A 84 6.81 12.18 -8.02
CA ILE A 84 5.58 11.63 -7.49
C ILE A 84 5.59 11.73 -5.97
N ARG A 85 4.46 12.14 -5.39
CA ARG A 85 4.36 12.31 -3.94
C ARG A 85 4.12 10.96 -3.28
N LEU A 86 4.75 10.78 -2.13
CA LEU A 86 4.72 9.53 -1.37
C LEU A 86 3.87 9.72 -0.12
N ALA A 87 2.95 8.80 0.15
CA ALA A 87 2.01 8.92 1.26
C ALA A 87 1.60 7.57 1.86
N THR A 88 1.16 7.60 3.12
CA THR A 88 0.51 6.47 3.80
C THR A 88 -0.99 6.72 3.86
N GLY A 89 -1.81 5.71 3.55
CA GLY A 89 -3.27 5.77 3.61
C GLY A 89 -3.84 4.56 4.36
N VAL A 90 -3.63 4.40 5.66
CA VAL A 90 -3.11 5.36 6.67
C VAL A 90 -1.92 4.78 7.43
N MET A 91 -1.25 5.59 8.26
CA MET A 91 -0.28 5.11 9.24
C MET A 91 -0.95 4.81 10.59
N ILE A 92 -0.70 3.63 11.16
CA ILE A 92 -1.22 3.24 12.47
C ILE A 92 -0.18 3.64 13.54
N MET A 93 -0.16 4.94 13.87
CA MET A 93 0.85 5.53 14.77
C MET A 93 1.16 4.75 16.06
N PRO A 94 0.18 4.15 16.79
CA PRO A 94 0.47 3.36 17.98
C PRO A 94 1.27 2.07 17.75
N GLN A 95 1.44 1.63 16.50
CA GLN A 95 2.20 0.43 16.12
C GLN A 95 3.64 0.75 15.68
N ARG A 96 4.14 1.95 16.02
CA ARG A 96 5.48 2.46 15.66
C ARG A 96 6.38 2.64 16.87
#